data_AF-A0A3S7UVW1-F1
#
_entry.id   AF-A0A3S7UVW1-F1
#
_cell.length_a   1.000
_cell.length_b   1.000
_cell.length_c   1.000
_cell.angle_alpha   90.00
_cell.angle_beta   90.00
_cell.angle_gamma   90.00
#
_symmetry.space_group_name_H-M   'P 1'
#
loop_
_entity.id
_entity.type
_entity.pdbx_description
1 polymer ?
#
loop_
_entity_poly.entity_id
_entity_poly.type
_entity_poly.pdbx_seq_one_letter_code
_entity_poly.pdbx_strand_id
1 'polypeptide(L)'
;MWIRASRTVRPLFHLRTPGTLRPMASGPTASRPWFAFSLDLAPTTASPHLHVLPPVPDFPEGDLAEALDVDVVYDVHVPNWGGRVARLVDAPGHRILGRLRSVAAESWPALARLETALALATEERPVKVRTASGAVVAAHAFTPSAQGASPQGPVSEAFLITLAVAAERAHLPADVVEKLQAEARIVHAVQHARPDGHLPPTPSKSGIK
;
A
#
# COMPACT_ATOMS: atom_id res chain seq x y z
N MET A 1 14.11 41.99 81.94
CA MET A 1 13.24 41.16 82.81
C MET A 1 11.79 41.59 82.61
N TRP A 2 11.09 41.03 81.63
CA TRP A 2 9.62 41.11 81.47
C TRP A 2 9.14 39.78 80.88
N ILE A 3 7.93 39.38 81.28
CA ILE A 3 7.47 38.00 81.48
C ILE A 3 6.37 37.60 80.45
N ARG A 4 6.39 36.31 80.04
CA ARG A 4 5.33 35.38 79.55
C ARG A 4 4.12 35.94 78.77
N ALA A 5 3.88 35.51 77.53
CA ALA A 5 3.30 34.22 77.06
C ALA A 5 1.76 34.25 76.91
N SER A 6 1.27 33.82 75.74
CA SER A 6 0.08 32.95 75.58
C SER A 6 -0.03 32.45 74.15
N ARG A 7 0.07 31.12 73.98
CA ARG A 7 -0.34 30.36 72.80
C ARG A 7 -1.80 29.96 72.98
N THR A 8 -2.60 30.13 71.93
CA THR A 8 -3.92 29.51 71.77
C THR A 8 -4.04 28.91 70.37
N VAL A 9 -4.91 27.91 70.25
CA VAL A 9 -4.82 26.71 69.41
C VAL A 9 -5.96 26.67 68.37
N ARG A 10 -5.62 26.34 67.09
CA ARG A 10 -6.41 25.65 66.01
C ARG A 10 -7.71 26.33 65.47
N PRO A 11 -8.31 25.89 64.32
CA PRO A 11 -8.09 24.67 63.49
C PRO A 11 -7.84 24.92 61.98
N LEU A 12 -7.08 24.06 61.27
CA LEU A 12 -7.53 22.90 60.48
C LEU A 12 -8.66 23.18 59.45
N PHE A 13 -8.27 23.57 58.24
CA PHE A 13 -9.02 23.25 57.02
C PHE A 13 -8.07 22.69 55.98
N HIS A 14 -8.29 21.43 55.60
CA HIS A 14 -7.59 20.73 54.54
C HIS A 14 -7.95 21.34 53.18
N LEU A 15 -6.96 21.97 52.53
CA LEU A 15 -7.06 22.27 51.11
C LEU A 15 -6.81 20.97 50.33
N ARG A 16 -7.92 20.46 49.82
CA ARG A 16 -8.08 19.33 48.91
C ARG A 16 -7.18 19.52 47.69
N THR A 17 -6.19 18.63 47.52
CA THR A 17 -5.39 18.50 46.30
C THR A 17 -6.30 18.16 45.11
N PRO A 18 -6.19 18.84 43.96
CA PRO A 18 -6.82 18.35 42.73
C PRO A 18 -6.14 17.04 42.34
N GLY A 19 -6.93 15.97 42.25
CA GLY A 19 -6.48 14.66 41.85
C GLY A 19 -5.84 14.74 40.47
N THR A 20 -4.57 14.33 40.40
CA THR A 20 -3.91 13.93 39.16
C THR A 20 -4.82 12.92 38.46
N LEU A 21 -5.43 13.33 37.34
CA LEU A 21 -6.02 12.40 36.39
C LEU A 21 -4.87 11.54 35.86
N ARG A 22 -4.70 10.39 36.49
CA ARG A 22 -3.91 9.28 35.97
C ARG A 22 -4.48 8.99 34.58
N PRO A 23 -3.70 9.11 33.48
CA PRO A 23 -4.18 8.64 32.20
C PRO A 23 -4.52 7.16 32.38
N MET A 24 -5.78 6.82 32.13
CA MET A 24 -6.19 5.42 32.06
C MET A 24 -5.31 4.79 30.99
N ALA A 25 -4.57 3.75 31.37
CA ALA A 25 -3.83 2.96 30.42
C ALA A 25 -4.82 2.49 29.35
N SER A 26 -4.67 2.99 28.13
CA SER A 26 -5.34 2.42 26.97
C SER A 26 -5.05 0.93 27.00
N GLY A 27 -6.12 0.11 27.09
CA GLY A 27 -5.99 -1.32 26.85
C GLY A 27 -5.33 -1.54 25.48
N PRO A 28 -4.79 -2.73 25.19
CA PRO A 28 -4.16 -2.99 23.89
C PRO A 28 -5.13 -2.60 22.79
N THR A 29 -4.78 -1.55 22.04
CA THR A 29 -5.54 -1.13 20.87
C THR A 29 -5.60 -2.34 19.94
N ALA A 30 -6.81 -2.77 19.58
CA ALA A 30 -6.98 -3.89 18.67
C ALA A 30 -6.22 -3.58 17.37
N SER A 31 -5.30 -4.45 16.98
CA SER A 31 -4.54 -4.31 15.74
C SER A 31 -5.02 -5.32 14.72
N ARG A 32 -4.96 -4.92 13.45
CA ARG A 32 -5.36 -5.70 12.29
C ARG A 32 -4.13 -6.00 11.42
N PRO A 33 -3.88 -7.28 11.09
CA PRO A 33 -2.82 -7.65 10.16
C PRO A 33 -3.16 -7.22 8.73
N TRP A 34 -2.27 -6.42 8.13
CA TRP A 34 -2.37 -5.90 6.77
C TRP A 34 -1.19 -6.40 5.94
N PHE A 35 -1.44 -6.96 4.77
CA PHE A 35 -0.43 -7.41 3.83
C PHE A 35 -0.31 -6.41 2.68
N ALA A 36 0.82 -5.70 2.64
CA ALA A 36 1.16 -4.76 1.59
C ALA A 36 2.00 -5.43 0.50
N PHE A 37 1.66 -5.21 -0.77
CA PHE A 37 2.28 -5.93 -1.90
C PHE A 37 2.43 -5.11 -3.18
N SER A 38 1.90 -3.89 -3.19
CA SER A 38 1.85 -3.00 -4.35
C SER A 38 2.49 -1.65 -4.00
N LEU A 39 1.96 -0.53 -4.50
CA LEU A 39 2.47 0.81 -4.20
C LEU A 39 2.40 1.16 -2.71
N ASP A 40 1.54 0.46 -1.98
CA ASP A 40 1.37 0.54 -0.54
C ASP A 40 2.60 0.03 0.26
N LEU A 41 3.53 -0.67 -0.40
CA LEU A 41 4.87 -0.98 0.12
C LEU A 41 5.63 0.30 0.49
N ALA A 42 5.56 1.34 -0.35
CA ALA A 42 6.16 2.65 -0.08
C ALA A 42 5.32 3.77 -0.73
N PRO A 43 4.20 4.18 -0.10
CA PRO A 43 3.19 5.05 -0.73
C PRO A 43 3.72 6.38 -1.28
N THR A 44 4.76 6.93 -0.64
CA THR A 44 5.37 8.21 -1.03
C THR A 44 6.04 8.17 -2.40
N THR A 45 6.30 6.98 -2.96
CA THR A 45 6.81 6.81 -4.32
C THR A 45 5.80 7.22 -5.38
N ALA A 46 4.50 7.15 -5.08
CA ALA A 46 3.42 7.44 -6.01
C ALA A 46 3.08 8.94 -6.15
N SER A 47 3.59 9.78 -5.25
CA SER A 47 3.32 11.23 -5.23
C SER A 47 3.52 11.95 -6.57
N PRO A 48 4.53 11.63 -7.42
CA PRO A 48 4.70 12.29 -8.72
C PRO A 48 3.57 12.02 -9.72
N HIS A 49 2.83 10.92 -9.56
CA HIS A 49 1.79 10.47 -10.50
C HIS A 49 0.37 10.82 -10.02
N LEU A 50 0.23 11.25 -8.77
CA LEU A 50 -1.06 11.48 -8.14
C LEU A 50 -1.20 12.95 -7.78
N HIS A 51 -2.18 13.62 -8.39
CA HIS A 51 -2.43 15.05 -8.18
C HIS A 51 -2.72 15.41 -6.71
N VAL A 52 -3.36 14.51 -5.96
CA VAL A 52 -3.60 14.64 -4.52
C VAL A 52 -3.52 13.26 -3.88
N LEU A 53 -2.41 12.98 -3.20
CA LEU A 53 -2.32 11.83 -2.30
C LEU A 53 -2.84 12.25 -0.91
N PRO A 54 -3.72 11.48 -0.26
CA PRO A 54 -4.04 11.74 1.14
C PRO A 54 -2.77 11.66 1.99
N PRO A 55 -2.73 12.30 3.17
CA PRO A 55 -1.60 12.17 4.08
C PRO A 55 -1.28 10.69 4.32
N VAL A 56 -0.06 10.28 4.01
CA VAL A 56 0.42 8.91 4.25
C VAL A 56 0.57 8.74 5.75
N PRO A 57 -0.22 7.87 6.40
CA PRO A 57 -0.05 7.61 7.81
C PRO A 57 1.30 6.94 8.08
N ASP A 58 1.87 7.20 9.26
CA ASP A 58 3.09 6.55 9.70
C ASP A 58 2.77 5.10 10.13
N PHE A 59 2.72 4.21 9.15
CA PHE A 59 2.51 2.79 9.37
C PHE A 59 3.84 2.09 9.67
N PRO A 60 3.83 1.06 10.54
CA PRO A 60 5.04 0.27 10.76
C PRO A 60 5.49 -0.37 9.44
N GLU A 61 6.81 -0.48 9.25
CA GLU A 61 7.40 -1.04 8.03
C GLU A 61 6.89 -2.47 7.74
N GLY A 62 6.79 -3.27 8.80
CA GLY A 62 6.32 -4.65 8.76
C GLY A 62 7.40 -5.67 8.38
N ASP A 63 7.07 -6.94 8.58
CA ASP A 63 7.97 -8.06 8.32
C ASP A 63 7.81 -8.57 6.89
N LEU A 64 8.91 -9.04 6.29
CA LEU A 64 8.85 -9.74 5.01
C LEU A 64 7.99 -11.00 5.15
N ALA A 65 7.05 -11.18 4.23
CA ALA A 65 6.14 -12.31 4.23
C ALA A 65 5.67 -12.68 2.83
N GLU A 66 5.12 -13.89 2.70
CA GLU A 66 4.51 -14.39 1.47
C GLU A 66 3.00 -14.49 1.62
N ALA A 67 2.22 -13.91 0.72
CA ALA A 67 0.81 -14.29 0.60
C ALA A 67 0.68 -15.57 -0.23
N LEU A 68 -0.13 -16.51 0.26
CA LEU A 68 -0.33 -17.85 -0.28
C LEU A 68 -1.59 -17.93 -1.14
N ASP A 69 -1.55 -18.79 -2.15
CA ASP A 69 -2.68 -19.12 -3.03
C ASP A 69 -3.25 -17.91 -3.78
N VAL A 70 -2.40 -16.92 -4.04
CA VAL A 70 -2.74 -15.68 -4.74
C VAL A 70 -1.66 -15.29 -5.74
N ASP A 71 -2.07 -14.52 -6.76
CA ASP A 71 -1.19 -13.92 -7.75
C ASP A 71 -1.67 -12.51 -8.12
N VAL A 72 -0.84 -11.78 -8.88
CA VAL A 72 -1.13 -10.44 -9.38
C VAL A 72 -1.42 -10.48 -10.88
N VAL A 73 -2.49 -9.81 -11.29
CA VAL A 73 -2.81 -9.52 -12.69
C VAL A 73 -2.90 -8.01 -12.91
N TYR A 74 -2.66 -7.56 -14.14
CA TYR A 74 -2.74 -6.14 -14.51
C TYR A 74 -3.94 -5.88 -15.43
N ASP A 75 -5.14 -5.78 -14.82
CA ASP A 75 -6.40 -5.77 -15.57
C ASP A 75 -7.40 -4.68 -15.16
N VAL A 76 -7.07 -3.80 -14.21
CA VAL A 76 -7.93 -2.65 -13.85
C VAL A 76 -7.32 -1.36 -14.37
N HIS A 77 -8.04 -0.65 -15.24
CA HIS A 77 -7.58 0.61 -15.81
C HIS A 77 -7.72 1.75 -14.80
N VAL A 78 -6.62 2.47 -14.54
CA VAL A 78 -6.60 3.64 -13.68
C VAL A 78 -6.07 4.84 -14.48
N PRO A 79 -6.91 5.86 -14.76
CA PRO A 79 -6.53 6.98 -15.61
C PRO A 79 -5.27 7.73 -15.15
N ASN A 80 -5.09 7.93 -13.83
CA ASN A 80 -3.92 8.62 -13.28
C ASN A 80 -2.60 7.87 -13.55
N TRP A 81 -2.67 6.55 -13.75
CA TRP A 81 -1.53 5.72 -14.12
C TRP A 81 -1.40 5.56 -15.64
N GLY A 82 -2.34 6.07 -16.44
CA GLY A 82 -2.30 5.95 -17.89
C GLY A 82 -2.40 4.51 -18.42
N GLY A 83 -2.92 3.57 -17.62
CA GLY A 83 -2.93 2.16 -17.98
C GLY A 83 -3.51 1.27 -16.89
N ARG A 84 -3.33 -0.04 -17.05
CA ARG A 84 -3.81 -1.01 -16.05
C ARG A 84 -2.82 -1.23 -14.92
N VAL A 85 -3.35 -1.44 -13.72
CA VAL A 85 -2.60 -1.60 -12.46
C VAL A 85 -2.83 -2.98 -11.84
N ALA A 86 -2.04 -3.30 -10.82
CA ALA A 86 -2.07 -4.58 -10.12
C ALA A 86 -3.41 -4.85 -9.41
N ARG A 87 -3.94 -6.05 -9.60
CA ARG A 87 -5.07 -6.62 -8.86
C ARG A 87 -4.74 -8.03 -8.39
N LEU A 88 -5.16 -8.35 -7.18
CA LEU A 88 -4.94 -9.63 -6.52
C LEU A 88 -6.03 -10.62 -6.93
N VAL A 89 -5.63 -11.82 -7.33
CA VAL A 89 -6.53 -12.91 -7.73
C VAL A 89 -6.21 -14.19 -6.97
N ASP A 90 -7.19 -15.08 -6.85
CA ASP A 90 -6.92 -16.43 -6.37
C ASP A 90 -6.09 -17.19 -7.41
N ALA A 91 -5.03 -17.84 -6.94
CA ALA A 91 -4.16 -18.66 -7.75
C ALA A 91 -3.55 -19.76 -6.85
N PRO A 92 -4.25 -20.89 -6.68
CA PRO A 92 -3.79 -21.98 -5.81
C PRO A 92 -2.37 -22.43 -6.14
N GLY A 93 -1.52 -22.53 -5.12
CA GLY A 93 -0.10 -22.89 -5.27
C GLY A 93 0.84 -21.74 -5.69
N HIS A 94 0.30 -20.58 -6.03
CA HIS A 94 1.10 -19.37 -6.27
C HIS A 94 1.35 -18.63 -4.96
N ARG A 95 2.34 -17.73 -5.00
CA ARG A 95 2.69 -16.86 -3.87
C ARG A 95 3.24 -15.54 -4.37
N ILE A 96 3.01 -14.49 -3.59
CA ILE A 96 3.60 -13.17 -3.81
C ILE A 96 4.30 -12.69 -2.54
N LEU A 97 5.40 -11.97 -2.71
CA LEU A 97 6.16 -11.38 -1.61
C LEU A 97 5.62 -9.97 -1.29
N GLY A 98 5.65 -9.62 -0.01
CA GLY A 98 5.19 -8.34 0.48
C GLY A 98 5.59 -8.11 1.93
N ARG A 99 4.93 -7.15 2.58
CA ARG A 99 5.16 -6.76 3.97
C ARG A 99 3.90 -7.00 4.80
N LEU A 100 4.05 -7.77 5.88
CA LEU A 100 3.00 -7.94 6.88
C LEU A 100 3.14 -6.87 7.97
N ARG A 101 2.12 -6.02 8.09
CA ARG A 101 2.08 -4.88 9.00
C ARG A 101 0.97 -5.05 10.02
N SER A 102 1.19 -4.51 11.21
CA SER A 102 0.21 -4.48 12.30
C SER A 102 -0.40 -3.07 12.36
N VAL A 103 -1.67 -2.92 11.98
CA VAL A 103 -2.32 -1.60 11.87
C VAL A 103 -3.39 -1.45 12.95
N ALA A 104 -3.29 -0.38 13.74
CA ALA A 104 -4.32 -0.04 14.72
C ALA A 104 -5.70 0.07 14.06
N ALA A 105 -6.73 -0.51 14.67
CA ALA A 105 -8.07 -0.60 14.07
C ALA A 105 -8.65 0.79 13.71
N GLU A 106 -8.35 1.83 14.50
CA GLU A 106 -8.76 3.21 14.25
C GLU A 106 -8.09 3.84 13.01
N SER A 107 -6.92 3.35 12.61
CA SER A 107 -6.18 3.82 11.44
C SER A 107 -6.65 3.13 10.15
N TRP A 108 -7.44 2.06 10.25
CA TRP A 108 -7.90 1.28 9.10
C TRP A 108 -8.68 2.10 8.06
N PRO A 109 -9.60 3.02 8.43
CA PRO A 109 -10.27 3.86 7.44
C PRO A 109 -9.32 4.82 6.71
N ALA A 110 -8.24 5.26 7.37
CA ALA A 110 -7.23 6.09 6.71
C ALA A 110 -6.40 5.26 5.72
N LEU A 111 -6.04 4.04 6.10
CA LEU A 111 -5.42 3.07 5.20
C LEU A 111 -6.29 2.81 3.96
N ALA A 112 -7.57 2.47 4.13
CA ALA A 112 -8.47 2.20 3.00
C ALA A 112 -8.59 3.39 2.02
N ARG A 113 -8.60 4.63 2.53
CA ARG A 113 -8.58 5.84 1.69
C ARG A 113 -7.26 6.00 0.93
N LEU A 114 -6.13 5.71 1.59
CA LEU A 114 -4.82 5.72 0.94
C LEU A 114 -4.78 4.69 -0.21
N GLU A 115 -5.21 3.47 0.04
CA GLU A 115 -5.27 2.37 -0.94
C GLU A 115 -6.13 2.71 -2.15
N THR A 116 -7.30 3.30 -1.89
CA THR A 116 -8.18 3.81 -2.94
C THR A 116 -7.48 4.87 -3.79
N ALA A 117 -6.75 5.80 -3.16
CA ALA A 117 -6.03 6.86 -3.87
C ALA A 117 -4.82 6.34 -4.66
N LEU A 118 -4.13 5.31 -4.16
CA LEU A 118 -2.95 4.75 -4.80
C LEU A 118 -3.28 4.02 -6.10
N ALA A 119 -4.29 3.14 -6.09
CA ALA A 119 -4.52 2.22 -7.20
C ALA A 119 -6.00 1.90 -7.45
N LEU A 120 -6.95 2.67 -6.91
CA LEU A 120 -8.37 2.30 -6.83
C LEU A 120 -8.60 0.98 -6.08
N ALA A 121 -7.73 0.68 -5.09
CA ALA A 121 -7.83 -0.53 -4.29
C ALA A 121 -8.93 -0.40 -3.22
N THR A 122 -10.18 -0.58 -3.65
CA THR A 122 -11.38 -0.38 -2.83
C THR A 122 -11.86 -1.64 -2.13
N GLU A 123 -11.41 -2.82 -2.55
CA GLU A 123 -11.80 -4.09 -1.95
C GLU A 123 -10.79 -4.54 -0.90
N GLU A 124 -11.29 -4.82 0.30
CA GLU A 124 -10.53 -5.47 1.35
C GLU A 124 -10.71 -7.00 1.24
N ARG A 125 -9.61 -7.71 1.02
CA ARG A 125 -9.62 -9.16 0.78
C ARG A 125 -8.86 -9.91 1.88
N PRO A 126 -9.43 -10.98 2.47
CA PRO A 126 -8.67 -11.85 3.37
C PRO A 126 -7.63 -12.65 2.59
N VAL A 127 -6.42 -12.75 3.14
CA VAL A 127 -5.30 -13.51 2.58
C VAL A 127 -4.62 -14.35 3.68
N LYS A 128 -4.07 -15.49 3.29
CA LYS A 128 -3.19 -16.28 4.17
C LYS A 128 -1.76 -15.84 3.92
N VAL A 129 -1.06 -15.48 4.98
CA VAL A 129 0.31 -14.95 4.90
C VAL A 129 1.25 -15.83 5.69
N ARG A 130 2.33 -16.29 5.06
CA ARG A 130 3.42 -17.02 5.70
C ARG A 130 4.54 -16.05 6.04
N THR A 131 4.86 -15.94 7.33
CA THR A 131 5.96 -15.11 7.83
C THR A 131 7.32 -15.81 7.63
N ALA A 132 8.42 -15.08 7.85
CA ALA A 132 9.77 -15.63 7.79
C ALA A 132 10.02 -16.79 8.78
N SER A 133 9.28 -16.85 9.90
CA SER A 133 9.34 -17.98 10.85
C SER A 133 8.61 -19.23 10.35
N GLY A 134 7.92 -19.15 9.20
CA GLY A 134 7.08 -20.22 8.66
C GLY A 134 5.67 -20.25 9.22
N ALA A 135 5.32 -19.36 10.16
CA ALA A 135 3.96 -19.26 10.70
C ALA A 135 2.99 -18.74 9.64
N VAL A 136 1.80 -19.33 9.56
CA VAL A 136 0.72 -18.86 8.69
C VAL A 136 -0.30 -18.09 9.50
N VAL A 137 -0.55 -16.85 9.11
CA VAL A 137 -1.51 -15.94 9.75
C VAL A 137 -2.57 -15.47 8.76
N ALA A 138 -3.76 -15.17 9.27
CA ALA A 138 -4.78 -14.48 8.48
C ALA A 138 -4.45 -12.97 8.46
N ALA A 139 -4.49 -12.36 7.28
CA ALA A 139 -4.31 -10.93 7.09
C ALA A 139 -5.32 -10.40 6.06
N HIS A 140 -5.32 -9.08 5.87
CA HIS A 140 -6.11 -8.44 4.82
C HIS A 140 -5.18 -7.71 3.85
N ALA A 141 -5.50 -7.76 2.56
CA ALA A 141 -4.86 -6.98 1.51
C ALA A 141 -5.93 -6.11 0.83
N PHE A 142 -5.55 -4.91 0.38
CA PHE A 142 -6.42 -4.08 -0.43
C PHE A 142 -6.14 -4.32 -1.91
N THR A 143 -7.19 -4.39 -2.72
CA THR A 143 -7.05 -4.63 -4.15
C THR A 143 -8.15 -3.94 -4.95
N PRO A 144 -7.89 -3.56 -6.21
CA PRO A 144 -8.95 -3.03 -7.06
C PRO A 144 -10.09 -4.03 -7.27
N SER A 145 -11.31 -3.53 -7.44
CA SER A 145 -12.46 -4.40 -7.70
C SER A 145 -12.31 -5.16 -9.01
N ALA A 146 -12.80 -6.41 -9.03
CA ALA A 146 -12.94 -7.16 -10.27
C ALA A 146 -14.04 -6.57 -11.19
N GLN A 147 -14.94 -5.74 -10.67
CA GLN A 147 -15.96 -5.07 -11.46
C GLN A 147 -15.31 -4.11 -12.47
N GLY A 148 -15.49 -4.37 -13.76
CA GLY A 148 -14.90 -3.56 -14.83
C GLY A 148 -13.44 -3.91 -15.14
N ALA A 149 -12.89 -4.97 -14.53
CA ALA A 149 -11.60 -5.51 -14.93
C ALA A 149 -11.65 -6.01 -16.38
N SER A 150 -10.62 -5.68 -17.16
CA SER A 150 -10.49 -6.09 -18.54
C SER A 150 -9.03 -6.40 -18.85
N PRO A 151 -8.72 -7.56 -19.45
CA PRO A 151 -7.36 -7.87 -19.87
C PRO A 151 -6.92 -7.05 -21.10
N GLN A 152 -7.83 -6.31 -21.73
CA GLN A 152 -7.57 -5.58 -22.98
C GLN A 152 -6.94 -4.20 -22.75
N GLY A 153 -5.97 -3.86 -23.59
CA GLY A 153 -5.28 -2.56 -23.67
C GLY A 153 -3.81 -2.60 -23.17
N PRO A 154 -3.22 -1.46 -22.80
CA PRO A 154 -1.87 -1.40 -22.21
C PRO A 154 -1.85 -1.55 -20.67
N VAL A 155 -0.82 -2.22 -20.14
CA VAL A 155 -0.43 -2.14 -18.72
C VAL A 155 0.30 -0.81 -18.51
N SER A 156 0.13 -0.17 -17.34
CA SER A 156 0.82 1.09 -17.07
C SER A 156 2.32 0.88 -16.84
N GLU A 157 3.16 1.47 -17.70
CA GLU A 157 4.62 1.49 -17.49
C GLU A 157 4.97 2.28 -16.22
N ALA A 158 4.39 3.48 -16.06
CA ALA A 158 4.62 4.33 -14.90
C ALA A 158 4.33 3.59 -13.59
N PHE A 159 3.21 2.85 -13.53
CA PHE A 159 2.85 2.02 -12.39
C PHE A 159 3.91 0.96 -12.08
N LEU A 160 4.38 0.22 -13.09
CA LEU A 160 5.40 -0.82 -12.90
C LEU A 160 6.73 -0.26 -12.43
N ILE A 161 7.15 0.91 -12.96
CA ILE A 161 8.36 1.61 -12.51
C ILE A 161 8.20 2.02 -11.05
N THR A 162 7.08 2.67 -10.70
CA THR A 162 6.82 3.08 -9.30
C THR A 162 6.75 1.87 -8.37
N LEU A 163 6.13 0.77 -8.81
CA LEU A 163 6.04 -0.47 -8.04
C LEU A 163 7.42 -1.08 -7.77
N ALA A 164 8.31 -1.09 -8.77
CA ALA A 164 9.68 -1.55 -8.58
C ALA A 164 10.44 -0.70 -7.55
N VAL A 165 10.30 0.63 -7.61
CA VAL A 165 10.90 1.54 -6.61
C VAL A 165 10.28 1.33 -5.23
N ALA A 166 8.97 1.07 -5.14
CA ALA A 166 8.30 0.80 -3.87
C ALA A 166 8.78 -0.53 -3.25
N ALA A 167 8.92 -1.58 -4.07
CA ALA A 167 9.48 -2.86 -3.67
C ALA A 167 10.93 -2.74 -3.15
N GLU A 168 11.76 -1.96 -3.85
CA GLU A 168 13.14 -1.69 -3.43
C GLU A 168 13.21 -0.95 -2.08
N ARG A 169 12.41 0.12 -1.92
CA ARG A 169 12.33 0.88 -0.66
C ARG A 169 11.78 0.07 0.50
N ALA A 170 10.91 -0.90 0.21
CA ALA A 170 10.41 -1.85 1.18
C ALA A 170 11.34 -3.06 1.34
N HIS A 171 12.58 -3.00 0.82
CA HIS A 171 13.61 -4.04 0.96
C HIS A 171 13.11 -5.44 0.60
N LEU A 172 12.31 -5.56 -0.47
CA LEU A 172 11.97 -6.87 -1.03
C LEU A 172 13.23 -7.51 -1.65
N PRO A 173 13.26 -8.85 -1.79
CA PRO A 173 14.37 -9.55 -2.44
C PRO A 173 14.70 -9.01 -3.82
N ALA A 174 16.00 -8.98 -4.15
CA ALA A 174 16.51 -8.37 -5.38
C ALA A 174 15.91 -8.99 -6.65
N ASP A 175 15.68 -10.31 -6.66
CA ASP A 175 15.05 -11.03 -7.77
C ASP A 175 13.61 -10.56 -8.04
N VAL A 176 12.86 -10.18 -7.01
CA VAL A 176 11.52 -9.59 -7.15
C VAL A 176 11.61 -8.21 -7.79
N VAL A 177 12.55 -7.37 -7.31
CA VAL A 177 12.75 -6.02 -7.83
C VAL A 177 13.19 -6.08 -9.30
N GLU A 178 14.16 -6.94 -9.62
CA GLU A 178 14.66 -7.15 -10.98
C GLU A 178 13.56 -7.64 -11.93
N LYS A 179 12.69 -8.55 -11.46
CA LYS A 179 11.52 -9.01 -12.23
C LYS A 179 10.59 -7.84 -12.56
N LEU A 180 10.22 -7.01 -11.58
CA LEU A 180 9.35 -5.84 -11.80
C LEU A 180 9.97 -4.83 -12.76
N GLN A 181 11.27 -4.56 -12.62
CA GLN A 181 12.00 -3.69 -13.55
C GLN A 181 12.06 -4.28 -14.97
N ALA A 182 12.21 -5.60 -15.11
CA ALA A 182 12.19 -6.26 -16.40
C ALA A 182 10.80 -6.18 -17.06
N GLU A 183 9.73 -6.38 -16.29
CA GLU A 183 8.35 -6.19 -16.76
C GLU A 183 8.14 -4.77 -17.27
N ALA A 184 8.57 -3.75 -16.52
CA ALA A 184 8.48 -2.34 -16.94
C ALA A 184 9.19 -2.10 -18.28
N ARG A 185 10.42 -2.62 -18.46
CA ARG A 185 11.17 -2.50 -19.71
C ARG A 185 10.48 -3.19 -20.89
N ILE A 186 9.88 -4.36 -20.67
CA ILE A 186 9.13 -5.07 -21.71
C ILE A 186 7.90 -4.26 -22.11
N VAL A 187 7.14 -3.75 -21.14
CA VAL A 187 5.97 -2.91 -21.40
C VAL A 187 6.34 -1.65 -22.18
N HIS A 188 7.41 -0.96 -21.77
CA HIS A 188 7.97 0.19 -22.49
C HIS A 188 8.26 -0.16 -23.95
N ALA A 189 9.04 -1.23 -24.18
CA ALA A 189 9.43 -1.66 -25.52
C ALA A 189 8.20 -1.99 -26.39
N VAL A 190 7.20 -2.69 -25.86
CA VAL A 190 5.97 -3.04 -26.60
C VAL A 190 5.15 -1.80 -26.95
N GLN A 191 5.05 -0.82 -26.05
CA GLN A 191 4.28 0.40 -26.28
C GLN A 191 4.95 1.33 -27.30
N HIS A 192 6.28 1.42 -27.27
CA HIS A 192 7.05 2.29 -28.17
C HIS A 192 7.50 1.61 -29.47
N ALA A 193 7.40 0.28 -29.59
CA ALA A 193 7.64 -0.44 -30.85
C ALA A 193 6.55 -0.20 -31.91
N ARG A 194 5.51 0.59 -31.60
CA ARG A 194 4.56 1.10 -32.60
C ARG A 194 4.68 2.61 -32.82
N PRO A 195 5.52 3.01 -33.79
CA PRO A 195 5.29 4.18 -34.61
C PRO A 195 4.97 3.74 -36.05
N ASP A 196 3.80 4.16 -36.55
CA ASP A 196 3.40 4.17 -37.95
C ASP A 196 3.11 2.85 -38.70
N GLY A 197 1.95 2.85 -39.35
CA GLY A 197 1.52 1.79 -40.24
C GLY A 197 2.44 1.64 -41.44
N HIS A 198 2.97 0.44 -41.63
CA HIS A 198 3.29 -0.03 -42.98
C HIS A 198 1.98 -0.18 -43.76
N LEU A 199 1.58 0.88 -44.48
CA LEU A 199 0.85 0.68 -45.71
C LEU A 199 1.83 -0.01 -46.68
N PRO A 200 1.51 -1.20 -47.21
CA PRO A 200 2.30 -1.74 -48.31
C PRO A 200 2.27 -0.73 -49.48
N PRO A 201 3.38 -0.55 -50.22
CA PRO A 201 3.38 0.35 -51.38
C PRO A 201 2.29 -0.11 -52.35
N THR A 202 1.38 0.80 -52.70
CA THR A 202 0.38 0.53 -53.73
C THR A 202 1.10 0.22 -55.04
N PRO A 203 0.73 -0.86 -55.75
CA PRO A 203 1.35 -1.18 -57.02
C PRO A 203 1.03 -0.06 -58.02
N SER A 204 2.07 0.68 -58.42
CA SER A 204 2.01 1.63 -59.51
C SER A 204 1.52 0.91 -60.77
N LYS A 205 0.34 1.32 -61.27
CA LYS A 205 -0.11 0.95 -62.62
C LYS A 205 0.90 1.54 -63.61
N SER A 206 1.81 0.70 -64.11
CA SER A 206 2.60 1.03 -65.29
C SER A 206 1.63 1.10 -66.48
N GLY A 207 1.45 2.31 -67.00
CA GLY A 207 0.63 2.56 -68.17
C GLY A 207 1.20 1.83 -69.37
N ILE A 208 0.38 0.97 -69.96
CA ILE A 208 0.59 0.45 -71.31
C ILE A 208 0.26 1.60 -72.27
N LYS A 209 1.23 2.00 -73.08
CA LYS A 209 1.01 2.76 -74.30
C LYS A 209 1.89 2.19 -75.39
#